data_AF-A0A841PT64-F1
#
_entry.id   AF-A0A841PT64-F1
#
_cell.length_a   1.000
_cell.length_b   1.000
_cell.length_c   1.000
_cell.angle_alpha   90.00
_cell.angle_beta   90.00
_cell.angle_gamma   90.00
#
_symmetry.space_group_name_H-M   'P 1'
#
loop_
_entity.id
_entity.type
_entity.pdbx_description
1 polymer ?
#
loop_
_entity_poly.entity_id
_entity_poly.type
_entity_poly.pdbx_seq_one_letter_code
_entity_poly.pdbx_strand_id
1 'polypeptide(L)'
;MERSSAMEEHVMFKGRHFDQSVILLCVRWYLAYNLSLRDLEEMMAERGLKVDHSTVHRWVAHFSPQLLERFNRRKRAVGSKWHMDETYIKVRGQ
;
A
#
# COMPACT_ATOMS: atom_id res chain seq x y z
N MET A 1 1.01 -24.39 7.23
CA MET A 1 1.38 -23.24 6.38
C MET A 1 0.65 -21.97 6.80
N GLU A 2 -0.65 -22.01 7.11
CA GLU A 2 -1.44 -20.83 7.55
C GLU A 2 -0.96 -20.21 8.87
N ARG A 3 -0.56 -21.02 9.85
CA ARG A 3 -0.04 -20.54 11.16
C ARG A 3 1.28 -19.76 11.06
N SER A 4 2.13 -20.03 10.06
CA SER A 4 3.37 -19.27 9.82
C SER A 4 3.11 -17.93 9.16
N SER A 5 2.15 -17.86 8.23
CA SER A 5 1.73 -16.60 7.57
C SER A 5 1.11 -15.62 8.56
N ALA A 6 0.25 -16.11 9.47
CA ALA A 6 -0.37 -15.28 10.51
C ALA A 6 0.66 -14.72 11.51
N MET A 7 1.72 -15.48 11.81
CA MET A 7 2.79 -15.05 12.70
C MET A 7 3.71 -14.02 12.05
N GLU A 8 4.00 -14.15 10.76
CA GLU A 8 4.72 -13.13 9.98
C GLU A 8 3.93 -11.81 9.88
N GLU A 9 2.61 -11.88 9.70
CA GLU A 9 1.76 -10.68 9.75
C GLU A 9 1.79 -10.02 11.13
N HIS A 10 1.64 -10.79 12.21
CA HIS A 10 1.65 -10.26 13.57
C HIS A 10 3.01 -9.60 13.95
N VAL A 11 4.13 -10.09 13.43
CA VAL A 11 5.46 -9.46 13.62
C VAL A 11 5.58 -8.17 12.80
N MET A 12 5.02 -8.15 11.59
CA MET A 12 5.10 -7.01 10.66
C MET A 12 4.41 -5.74 11.19
N PHE A 13 3.33 -5.89 11.96
CA PHE A 13 2.59 -4.75 12.55
C PHE A 13 2.95 -4.47 14.01
N LYS A 14 3.89 -5.21 14.59
CA LYS A 14 4.28 -5.07 16.00
C LYS A 14 4.84 -3.67 16.28
N GLY A 15 4.35 -3.03 17.34
CA GLY A 15 4.82 -1.71 17.78
C GLY A 15 4.23 -0.52 17.00
N ARG A 16 3.19 -0.73 16.18
CA ARG A 16 2.46 0.36 15.52
C ARG A 16 1.30 0.83 16.39
N HIS A 17 1.08 2.15 16.40
CA HIS A 17 0.02 2.80 17.16
C HIS A 17 -1.39 2.54 16.57
N PHE A 18 -1.46 2.25 15.28
CA PHE A 18 -2.71 2.02 14.56
C PHE A 18 -2.91 0.53 14.29
N ASP A 19 -4.19 0.13 14.28
CA ASP A 19 -4.57 -1.23 13.94
C ASP A 19 -4.10 -1.62 12.53
N GLN A 20 -3.73 -2.90 12.35
CA GLN A 20 -3.28 -3.45 11.08
C GLN A 20 -4.29 -3.17 9.95
N SER A 21 -5.59 -3.27 10.22
CA SER A 21 -6.64 -3.05 9.22
C SER A 21 -6.66 -1.61 8.71
N VAL A 22 -6.44 -0.62 9.58
CA VAL A 22 -6.37 0.81 9.21
C VAL A 22 -5.17 1.07 8.33
N ILE A 23 -4.00 0.54 8.71
CA ILE A 23 -2.76 0.69 7.97
C ILE A 23 -2.90 0.09 6.56
N LEU A 24 -3.36 -1.16 6.49
CA LEU A 24 -3.56 -1.87 5.23
C LEU A 24 -4.60 -1.20 4.35
N LEU A 25 -5.68 -0.65 4.93
CA LEU A 25 -6.69 0.08 4.19
C LEU A 25 -6.09 1.33 3.53
N CYS A 26 -5.34 2.14 4.28
CA CYS A 26 -4.70 3.35 3.75
C CYS A 26 -3.72 3.01 2.63
N VAL A 27 -2.86 2.01 2.84
CA VAL A 27 -1.89 1.56 1.83
C VAL A 27 -2.60 1.03 0.58
N ARG A 28 -3.65 0.22 0.76
CA ARG A 28 -4.45 -0.29 -0.37
C ARG A 28 -5.07 0.86 -1.16
N TRP A 29 -5.66 1.83 -0.50
CA TRP A 29 -6.31 2.96 -1.16
C TRP A 29 -5.32 3.83 -1.93
N TYR A 30 -4.16 4.10 -1.35
CA TYR A 30 -3.09 4.81 -2.05
C TYR A 30 -2.62 4.09 -3.31
N LEU A 31 -2.48 2.75 -3.26
CA LEU A 31 -1.98 1.96 -4.40
C LEU A 31 -3.04 1.67 -5.47
N ALA A 32 -4.32 1.63 -5.11
CA ALA A 32 -5.41 1.21 -6.00
C ALA A 32 -6.17 2.38 -6.64
N TYR A 33 -6.16 3.55 -6.02
CA TYR A 33 -6.91 4.73 -6.49
C TYR A 33 -5.98 5.92 -6.66
N ASN A 34 -6.39 6.88 -7.49
CA ASN A 34 -5.65 8.13 -7.70
C ASN A 34 -5.92 9.12 -6.55
N LEU A 35 -5.64 8.71 -5.31
CA LEU A 35 -5.82 9.50 -4.10
C LEU A 35 -4.51 10.14 -3.67
N SER A 36 -4.57 11.40 -3.30
CA SER A 36 -3.46 12.09 -2.65
C SER A 36 -3.28 11.60 -1.20
N LEU A 37 -2.09 11.79 -0.63
CA LEU A 37 -1.86 11.48 0.78
C LEU A 37 -2.70 12.36 1.72
N ARG A 38 -3.08 13.57 1.27
CA ARG A 38 -3.95 14.48 2.04
C ARG A 38 -5.40 14.02 1.97
N ASP A 39 -5.84 13.51 0.83
CA ASP A 39 -7.19 12.93 0.70
C ASP A 39 -7.35 11.77 1.68
N LEU A 40 -6.32 10.92 1.81
CA LEU A 40 -6.32 9.83 2.79
C LEU A 40 -6.35 10.31 4.24
N GLU A 41 -5.63 11.39 4.57
CA GLU A 41 -5.69 12.01 5.90
C GLU A 41 -7.11 12.53 6.21
N GLU A 42 -7.73 13.24 5.27
CA GLU A 42 -9.10 13.75 5.40
C GLU A 42 -10.13 12.61 5.54
N MET A 43 -10.03 11.58 4.70
CA MET A 43 -10.91 10.40 4.76
C MET A 43 -10.76 9.61 6.08
N MET A 44 -9.56 9.59 6.67
CA MET A 44 -9.36 8.98 7.98
C MET A 44 -9.93 9.86 9.09
N ALA A 45 -9.79 11.18 8.98
CA ALA A 45 -10.35 12.13 9.93
C ALA A 45 -11.89 12.05 9.98
N GLU A 46 -12.57 11.91 8.83
CA GLU A 46 -14.02 11.68 8.75
C GLU A 46 -14.47 10.40 9.49
N ARG A 47 -13.58 9.41 9.60
CA ARG A 47 -13.79 8.16 10.33
C ARG A 47 -13.40 8.24 11.80
N GLY A 48 -13.04 9.42 12.29
CA GLY A 48 -12.58 9.66 13.66
C GLY A 48 -11.13 9.25 13.93
N LEU A 49 -10.36 8.92 12.89
CA LEU A 49 -8.96 8.49 13.01
C LEU A 49 -8.02 9.65 12.64
N LYS A 50 -7.29 10.17 13.63
CA LYS A 50 -6.27 11.21 13.39
C LYS A 50 -4.98 10.59 12.86
N VAL A 51 -4.84 10.52 11.54
CA VAL A 51 -3.65 10.01 10.85
C VAL A 51 -3.07 11.10 9.96
N ASP A 52 -1.85 11.53 10.24
CA ASP A 52 -1.15 12.50 9.40
C ASP A 52 -0.69 11.87 8.06
N HIS A 53 -0.78 12.62 6.96
CA HIS A 53 -0.36 12.19 5.62
C HIS A 53 1.08 11.65 5.56
N SER A 54 2.01 12.17 6.38
CA SER A 54 3.39 11.66 6.45
C SER A 54 3.45 10.26 7.08
N THR A 55 2.50 9.92 7.95
CA THR A 55 2.35 8.59 8.53
C THR A 55 1.86 7.61 7.48
N VAL A 56 0.87 8.00 6.68
CA VAL A 56 0.41 7.22 5.52
C VAL A 56 1.55 6.99 4.53
N HIS A 57 2.32 8.04 4.21
CA HIS A 57 3.49 7.93 3.33
C HIS A 57 4.52 6.92 3.86
N ARG A 58 4.84 6.96 5.15
CA ARG A 58 5.75 5.99 5.79
C ARG A 58 5.22 4.56 5.73
N TRP A 59 3.91 4.36 5.89
CA TRP A 59 3.29 3.05 5.71
C TRP A 59 3.41 2.58 4.27
N VAL A 60 3.05 3.41 3.30
CA VAL A 60 3.17 3.08 1.88
C VAL A 60 4.61 2.68 1.54
N ALA A 61 5.59 3.49 1.93
CA ALA A 61 7.00 3.20 1.67
C ALA A 61 7.46 1.87 2.28
N HIS A 62 6.95 1.52 3.46
CA HIS A 62 7.32 0.29 4.17
C HIS A 62 6.62 -0.96 3.61
N PHE A 63 5.30 -0.90 3.43
CA PHE A 63 4.47 -2.06 3.13
C PHE A 63 4.34 -2.36 1.63
N SER A 64 4.44 -1.35 0.76
CA SER A 64 4.34 -1.56 -0.70
C SER A 64 5.28 -2.64 -1.25
N PRO A 65 6.60 -2.64 -0.94
CA PRO A 65 7.50 -3.69 -1.44
C PRO A 65 7.13 -5.08 -0.92
N GLN A 66 6.69 -5.19 0.34
CA GLN A 66 6.29 -6.47 0.95
C GLN A 66 5.00 -7.01 0.31
N LEU A 67 4.04 -6.11 0.02
CA LEU A 67 2.82 -6.45 -0.70
C LEU A 67 3.12 -6.85 -2.15
N LEU A 68 4.05 -6.15 -2.81
CA LEU A 68 4.48 -6.46 -4.17
C LEU A 68 5.16 -7.84 -4.26
N GLU A 69 6.03 -8.18 -3.31
CA GLU A 69 6.66 -9.50 -3.25
C GLU A 69 5.62 -10.62 -3.11
N ARG A 70 4.68 -10.46 -2.16
CA ARG A 70 3.57 -11.39 -1.96
C ARG A 70 2.65 -11.47 -3.18
N PHE A 71 2.42 -10.36 -3.87
CA PHE A 71 1.67 -10.32 -5.11
C PHE A 71 2.39 -11.09 -6.22
N ASN A 72 3.68 -10.85 -6.42
CA ASN A 72 4.48 -11.52 -7.45
C ASN A 72 4.56 -13.02 -7.25
N ARG A 73 4.61 -13.51 -6.00
CA ARG A 73 4.53 -14.95 -5.69
C ARG A 73 3.23 -15.61 -6.15
N ARG A 74 2.13 -14.86 -6.23
CA ARG A 74 0.81 -15.34 -6.67
C ARG A 74 0.50 -14.98 -8.12
N LYS A 75 1.24 -14.04 -8.68
CA LYS A 75 1.07 -13.57 -10.06
C LYS A 75 1.38 -14.73 -11.01
N ARG A 76 0.52 -14.91 -12.02
CA ARG A 76 0.76 -15.88 -13.10
C ARG A 76 2.02 -15.49 -13.88
N ALA A 77 2.73 -16.47 -14.41
CA ALA A 77 3.85 -16.24 -15.31
C ALA A 77 3.37 -15.40 -16.52
N VAL A 78 4.18 -14.40 -16.89
CA VAL A 78 3.91 -13.59 -18.08
C VAL A 78 4.11 -14.44 -19.34
N GLY A 79 3.19 -14.32 -20.30
CA GLY A 79 3.25 -15.05 -21.57
C GLY A 79 4.27 -14.48 -22.55
N SER A 80 4.37 -15.10 -23.73
CA SER A 80 5.31 -14.70 -24.80
C SER A 80 4.84 -13.50 -25.64
N LYS A 81 3.58 -13.06 -25.49
CA LYS A 81 3.02 -11.91 -26.22
C LYS A 81 2.94 -10.70 -25.30
N TRP A 82 3.45 -9.56 -25.79
CA TRP A 82 3.48 -8.29 -25.07
C TRP A 82 2.67 -7.24 -25.84
N HIS A 83 1.88 -6.45 -25.13
CA HIS A 83 1.29 -5.22 -25.64
C HIS A 83 2.04 -4.07 -24.98
N MET A 84 2.44 -3.07 -25.76
CA MET A 84 3.16 -1.90 -25.28
C MET A 84 2.26 -0.69 -25.37
N ASP A 85 2.01 -0.06 -24.22
CA ASP A 85 1.30 1.21 -24.13
C ASP A 85 2.30 2.30 -23.72
N GLU A 86 2.19 3.48 -24.33
CA GLU A 86 3.03 4.62 -23.99
C GLU A 86 2.24 5.60 -23.12
N THR A 87 2.85 6.08 -22.03
CA THR A 87 2.27 7.08 -21.14
C THR A 87 3.33 8.11 -20.76
N TYR A 88 3.07 9.37 -21.08
CA TYR A 88 3.94 10.48 -20.71
C TYR A 88 3.60 10.99 -19.32
N ILE A 89 4.55 10.89 -18.39
CA ILE A 89 4.41 11.38 -17.02
C ILE A 89 5.39 12.53 -16.83
N LYS A 90 4.86 13.72 -16.51
CA LYS A 90 5.67 14.90 -16.22
C LYS A 90 6.25 14.80 -14.81
N VAL A 91 7.57 14.82 -14.66
CA VAL A 91 8.23 14.65 -13.36
C VAL A 91 8.78 16.00 -12.92
N ARG A 92 8.28 16.52 -11.79
CA ARG A 92 8.68 17.85 -11.25
C ARG A 92 8.44 19.01 -12.22
N GLY A 93 7.48 18.88 -13.12
CA GLY A 93 7.18 19.94 -14.09
C GLY A 93 8.17 20.03 -15.26
N GLN A 94 9.05 19.03 -15.42
CA GLN A 94 9.89 18.79 -16.59
C GLN A 94 9.53 17.45 -17.24
#